data_AF-A0A160V787-F1
#
_entry.id   AF-A0A160V787-F1
#
_cell.length_a   1.000
_cell.length_b   1.000
_cell.length_c   1.000
_cell.angle_alpha   90.00
_cell.angle_beta   90.00
_cell.angle_gamma   90.00
#
_symmetry.space_group_name_H-M   'P 1'
#
loop_
_entity.id
_entity.type
_entity.pdbx_description
1 polymer ?
#
loop_
_entity_poly.entity_id
_entity_poly.type
_entity_poly.pdbx_seq_one_letter_code
_entity_poly.pdbx_strand_id
1 'polypeptide(L)'
;MMRLAGEVEDTTKIASSDDIYDAENATGKFTLTGDNFMAIGVDVLSGDYEVVVRDGKLASLTTVADAESLQESGTALAAAATP
;
A
#
# COMPACT_ATOMS: atom_id res chain seq x y z
N MET A 1 23.53 18.35 14.48
CA MET A 1 22.09 18.34 14.18
C MET A 1 21.45 17.31 15.10
N MET A 2 20.70 17.72 16.13
CA MET A 2 19.96 16.82 17.00
C MET A 2 18.58 16.57 16.37
N ARG A 3 18.21 15.31 16.11
CA ARG A 3 16.85 14.93 15.68
C ARG A 3 15.88 15.18 16.85
N LEU A 4 14.71 15.74 16.56
CA LEU A 4 13.63 15.90 17.53
C LEU A 4 13.03 14.53 17.83
N ALA A 5 12.94 14.14 19.11
CA ALA A 5 12.21 12.95 19.51
C ALA A 5 10.72 13.13 19.16
N GLY A 6 10.25 12.45 18.12
CA GLY A 6 8.86 12.53 17.66
C GLY A 6 8.68 12.62 16.14
N GLU A 7 9.75 12.84 15.37
CA GLU A 7 9.70 12.70 13.91
C GLU A 7 9.83 11.20 13.59
N VAL A 8 8.70 10.49 13.57
CA VAL A 8 8.65 9.18 12.90
C VAL A 8 8.88 9.49 11.43
N GLU A 9 10.07 9.16 10.93
CA GLU A 9 10.30 9.18 9.49
C GLU A 9 9.25 8.27 8.87
N ASP A 10 8.41 8.80 7.98
CA ASP A 10 7.46 7.97 7.26
C ASP A 10 8.26 7.07 6.31
N THR A 11 8.45 5.83 6.73
CA THR A 11 9.13 4.79 5.96
C THR A 11 8.19 4.04 5.04
N THR A 12 6.92 4.46 4.96
CA THR A 12 5.95 3.87 4.05
C THR A 12 6.36 4.13 2.61
N LYS A 13 6.52 3.07 1.84
CA LYS A 13 6.82 3.11 0.41
C LYS A 13 5.69 2.45 -0.35
N ILE A 14 5.34 3.07 -1.47
CA ILE A 14 4.42 2.52 -2.46
C ILE A 14 5.23 2.25 -3.72
N ALA A 15 5.14 1.03 -4.25
CA ALA A 15 5.68 0.69 -5.56
C ALA A 15 4.56 0.16 -6.46
N SER A 16 4.59 0.55 -7.73
CA SER A 16 3.73 -0.01 -8.77
C SER A 16 4.49 -1.07 -9.59
N SER A 17 3.76 -2.02 -10.16
CA SER A 17 4.29 -3.08 -11.00
C SER A 17 3.19 -3.66 -11.89
N ASP A 18 3.56 -4.38 -12.95
CA ASP A 18 2.60 -4.93 -13.92
C ASP A 18 1.69 -3.85 -14.54
N ASP A 19 2.21 -2.62 -14.67
CA ASP A 19 1.44 -1.46 -15.11
C ASP A 19 1.08 -1.54 -16.61
N ILE A 20 -0.21 -1.47 -16.92
CA ILE A 20 -0.77 -1.45 -18.26
C ILE A 20 -1.48 -0.12 -18.46
N TYR A 21 -1.11 0.61 -19.51
CA TYR A 21 -1.69 1.90 -19.84
C TYR A 21 -2.42 1.84 -21.18
N ASP A 22 -3.63 2.40 -21.21
CA ASP A 22 -4.32 2.80 -22.43
C ASP A 22 -4.57 4.32 -22.43
N ALA A 23 -5.28 4.84 -23.44
CA ALA A 23 -5.48 6.27 -23.61
C ALA A 23 -6.20 6.95 -22.42
N GLU A 24 -7.03 6.22 -21.69
CA GLU A 24 -7.90 6.76 -20.64
C GLU A 24 -7.84 5.95 -19.34
N ASN A 25 -7.18 4.79 -19.32
CA ASN A 25 -7.11 3.92 -18.16
C ASN A 25 -5.68 3.46 -17.89
N ALA A 26 -5.36 3.26 -16.62
CA ALA A 26 -4.17 2.56 -16.19
C ALA A 26 -4.55 1.50 -15.16
N THR A 27 -4.13 0.26 -15.38
CA THR A 27 -4.25 -0.82 -14.39
C THR A 27 -2.87 -1.29 -13.99
N GLY A 28 -2.77 -1.91 -12.83
CA GLY A 28 -1.51 -2.47 -12.36
C GLY A 28 -1.64 -3.01 -10.96
N LYS A 29 -0.51 -3.34 -10.37
CA LYS A 29 -0.40 -3.80 -8.99
C LYS A 29 0.32 -2.78 -8.14
N PHE A 30 -0.02 -2.75 -6.86
CA PHE A 30 0.70 -1.98 -5.87
C PHE A 30 1.27 -2.89 -4.79
N THR A 31 2.37 -2.45 -4.21
CA THR A 31 2.92 -2.98 -2.95
C THR A 31 3.19 -1.84 -1.99
N LEU A 32 2.76 -2.02 -0.74
CA LEU A 32 2.98 -1.11 0.39
C LEU A 32 3.92 -1.78 1.38
N THR A 33 5.02 -1.13 1.71
CA THR A 33 6.00 -1.59 2.72
C THR A 33 6.27 -0.45 3.68
N GLY A 34 6.64 -0.73 4.93
CA GLY A 34 7.07 0.30 5.88
C GLY A 34 7.20 -0.25 7.30
N ASP A 35 7.85 0.52 8.18
CA ASP A 35 8.14 0.04 9.55
C ASP A 35 6.87 -0.26 10.35
N ASN A 36 5.74 0.39 10.03
CA ASN A 36 4.45 0.10 10.67
C ASN A 36 3.94 -1.32 10.36
N PHE A 37 4.15 -1.79 9.12
CA PHE A 37 3.83 -3.18 8.75
C PHE A 37 4.81 -4.14 9.43
N MET A 38 6.11 -3.82 9.39
CA MET A 38 7.13 -4.66 10.02
C MET A 38 6.96 -4.76 11.54
N ALA A 39 6.49 -3.71 12.21
CA ALA A 39 6.24 -3.69 13.64
C ALA A 39 5.17 -4.70 14.08
N ILE A 40 4.25 -5.07 13.18
CA ILE A 40 3.27 -6.13 13.41
C ILE A 40 3.66 -7.45 12.75
N GLY A 41 4.84 -7.56 12.14
CA GLY A 41 5.32 -8.78 11.48
C GLY A 41 4.81 -8.99 10.06
N VAL A 42 4.42 -7.91 9.37
CA VAL A 42 3.97 -7.92 7.97
C VAL A 42 5.03 -7.26 7.11
N ASP A 43 5.49 -7.93 6.06
CA ASP A 43 6.52 -7.38 5.18
C ASP A 43 5.92 -6.49 4.07
N VAL A 44 4.77 -6.89 3.51
CA VAL A 44 4.14 -6.18 2.39
C VAL A 44 2.61 -6.28 2.44
N LEU A 45 1.94 -5.17 2.09
CA LEU A 45 0.52 -5.15 1.71
C LEU A 45 0.42 -4.97 0.19
N SER A 46 -0.17 -5.92 -0.52
CA SER A 46 -0.29 -5.90 -1.98
C SER A 46 -1.73 -5.83 -2.48
N GLY A 47 -1.88 -5.47 -3.75
CA GLY A 47 -3.17 -5.51 -4.43
C GLY A 47 -3.12 -4.95 -5.85
N ASP A 48 -4.28 -4.83 -6.45
CA ASP A 48 -4.48 -4.24 -7.78
C ASP A 48 -4.99 -2.80 -7.67
N TYR A 49 -4.72 -2.01 -8.70
CA TYR A 49 -5.32 -0.70 -8.90
C TYR A 49 -5.86 -0.52 -10.32
N GLU A 50 -6.86 0.35 -10.44
CA GLU A 50 -7.38 0.88 -11.70
C GLU A 50 -7.54 2.40 -11.56
N VAL A 51 -6.98 3.13 -12.52
CA VAL A 51 -7.07 4.59 -12.64
C VAL A 51 -7.78 4.90 -13.94
N VAL A 52 -8.80 5.76 -13.90
CA VAL A 52 -9.45 6.29 -15.09
C VAL A 52 -9.19 7.79 -15.17
N VAL A 53 -8.72 8.25 -16.33
CA VAL A 53 -8.45 9.64 -16.66
C VAL A 53 -9.40 10.08 -17.79
N ARG A 54 -10.09 11.20 -17.59
CA ARG A 54 -10.99 11.81 -18.59
C ARG A 54 -10.63 13.28 -18.73
N ASP A 55 -10.51 13.76 -19.97
CA ASP A 55 -10.13 15.14 -20.28
C ASP A 55 -8.86 15.62 -19.53
N GLY A 56 -7.88 14.71 -19.38
CA GLY A 56 -6.63 14.97 -18.65
C GLY A 56 -6.77 15.09 -17.12
N LYS A 57 -7.91 14.67 -16.55
CA LYS A 57 -8.17 14.69 -15.09
C LYS A 57 -8.47 13.30 -14.56
N LEU A 58 -8.07 13.03 -13.32
CA LEU A 58 -8.45 11.82 -12.61
C LEU A 58 -9.98 11.78 -12.46
N ALA A 59 -10.60 10.79 -13.08
CA ALA A 59 -12.03 10.52 -12.98
C ALA A 59 -12.34 9.50 -11.89
N SER A 60 -11.51 8.45 -11.76
CA SER A 60 -11.61 7.48 -10.66
C SER A 60 -10.27 6.82 -10.34
N LEU A 61 -10.16 6.37 -9.10
CA LEU A 61 -9.12 5.46 -8.62
C LEU A 61 -9.81 4.36 -7.81
N THR A 62 -9.61 3.12 -8.22
CA THR A 62 -10.05 1.91 -7.51
C THR A 62 -8.82 1.16 -7.06
N THR A 63 -8.84 0.65 -5.83
CA THR A 63 -7.81 -0.25 -5.31
C THR A 63 -8.47 -1.46 -4.68
N VAL A 64 -7.89 -2.64 -4.89
CA VAL A 64 -8.36 -3.89 -4.32
C VAL A 64 -7.15 -4.58 -3.71
N ALA A 65 -7.09 -4.63 -2.38
CA ALA A 65 -6.02 -5.35 -1.69
C ALA A 65 -6.21 -6.86 -1.82
N ASP A 66 -5.11 -7.58 -1.95
CA ASP A 66 -5.11 -9.03 -2.04
C ASP A 66 -5.67 -9.65 -0.76
N ALA A 67 -6.57 -10.62 -0.91
CA ALA A 67 -7.21 -11.27 0.24
C ALA A 67 -6.19 -11.95 1.17
N GLU A 68 -5.16 -12.58 0.60
CA GLU A 68 -4.07 -13.21 1.34
C GLU A 68 -3.28 -12.18 2.15
N SER A 69 -2.91 -11.07 1.51
CA SER A 69 -2.15 -9.99 2.15
C SER A 69 -2.94 -9.29 3.27
N LEU A 70 -4.25 -9.11 3.08
CA LEU A 70 -5.16 -8.64 4.14
C LEU A 70 -5.30 -9.64 5.29
N GLN A 71 -5.38 -10.94 4.98
CA GLN A 71 -5.50 -11.98 5.98
C GLN A 71 -4.23 -12.05 6.85
N GLU A 72 -3.06 -12.03 6.21
CA GLU A 72 -1.77 -11.97 6.91
C GLU A 72 -1.72 -10.76 7.85
N SER A 73 -2.06 -9.58 7.34
CA SER A 73 -2.12 -8.36 8.13
C SER A 73 -3.07 -8.46 9.33
N GLY A 74 -4.26 -9.02 9.13
CA GLY A 74 -5.24 -9.23 10.19
C GLY A 74 -4.77 -10.22 11.26
N THR A 75 -4.15 -11.33 10.85
CA THR A 75 -3.57 -12.33 11.77
C THR A 75 -2.43 -11.72 12.59
N ALA A 76 -1.54 -10.98 11.94
CA ALA A 76 -0.38 -10.38 12.58
C ALA A 76 -0.79 -9.30 13.59
N LEU A 77 -1.78 -8.46 13.23
CA LEU A 77 -2.38 -7.48 14.14
C LEU A 77 -3.03 -8.14 15.37
N ALA A 78 -3.78 -9.23 15.17
CA ALA A 78 -4.39 -9.96 16.28
C ALA A 78 -3.34 -10.57 17.22
N ALA A 79 -2.24 -11.08 16.68
CA ALA A 79 -1.12 -11.60 17.47
C ALA A 79 -0.43 -10.50 18.27
N ALA A 80 -0.17 -9.33 17.67
CA ALA A 80 0.45 -8.18 18.34
C ALA A 80 -0.42 -7.59 19.47
N ALA A 81 -1.74 -7.80 19.44
CA ALA A 81 -2.66 -7.36 20.47
C ALA A 81 -2.73 -8.29 21.70
N THR A 82 -2.08 -9.47 21.65
CA THR A 82 -2.04 -10.42 22.76
C THR A 82 -0.84 -10.13 23.67
N PRO A 83 -1.03 -9.82 24.97
CA PRO A 83 0.03 -9.39 25.89
C PRO A 83 1.01 -10.49 26.30
#